data_AF-A0A9J6GA85-F1
#
_entry.id   AF-A0A9J6GA85-F1
#
_cell.length_a   1.000
_cell.length_b   1.000
_cell.length_c   1.000
_cell.angle_alpha   90.00
_cell.angle_beta   90.00
_cell.angle_gamma   90.00
#
_symmetry.space_group_name_H-M   'P 1'
#
loop_
_entity.id
_entity.type
_entity.pdbx_description
1 polymer ?
#
loop_
_entity_poly.entity_id
_entity_poly.type
_entity_poly.pdbx_seq_one_letter_code
_entity_poly.pdbx_strand_id
1 'polypeptide(L)' 'MPGCCCAPGCNSNYAGGPKARVYRFPTDADQRRAWKKAIPRKDFSPKKYTVVCEKHFLPSDFATTSTYRDEKTGTTT' A
#
# COMPACT_ATOMS: atom_id res chain seq x y z
N MET A 1 -3.49 -4.56 -15.86
CA MET A 1 -2.93 -5.58 -14.96
C MET A 1 -2.29 -4.85 -13.77
N PRO A 2 -2.57 -5.25 -12.51
CA PRO A 2 -1.89 -4.66 -11.35
C PRO A 2 -0.37 -4.84 -11.48
N GLY A 3 0.41 -3.87 -11.01
CA GLY A 3 1.87 -3.99 -10.99
C GLY A 3 2.34 -5.10 -10.05
N CYS A 4 3.48 -5.71 -10.39
CA CYS A 4 4.16 -6.65 -9.50
C CYS A 4 4.73 -5.93 -8.27
N CYS A 5 4.62 -6.54 -7.09
CA CYS A 5 5.16 -5.96 -5.86
C CYS A 5 6.69 -5.80 -5.97
N CYS A 6 7.23 -4.64 -5.56
CA CYS A 6 8.66 -4.38 -5.61
C CYS A 6 9.44 -4.91 -4.38
N ALA A 7 8.73 -5.32 -3.32
CA ALA A 7 9.35 -5.79 -2.09
C ALA A 7 10.16 -7.08 -2.34
N PRO A 8 11.42 -7.17 -1.87
CA PRO A 8 12.23 -8.37 -2.00
C PRO A 8 11.52 -9.61 -1.47
N GLY A 9 11.54 -10.70 -2.24
CA GLY A 9 10.91 -11.98 -1.88
C GLY A 9 9.38 -12.02 -2.00
N CYS A 10 8.72 -10.92 -2.34
CA CYS A 10 7.27 -10.91 -2.54
C CYS A 10 6.91 -11.32 -3.97
N ASN A 11 6.06 -12.34 -4.12
CA ASN A 11 5.58 -12.85 -5.41
C ASN A 11 4.16 -12.37 -5.78
N SER A 12 3.61 -11.39 -5.05
CA SER A 12 2.28 -10.85 -5.34
C SER A 12 2.19 -10.22 -6.73
N ASN A 13 1.12 -10.57 -7.45
CA ASN A 13 0.82 -10.15 -8.83
C ASN A 13 1.82 -10.62 -9.91
N TYR A 14 2.82 -11.43 -9.58
CA TYR A 14 3.63 -12.14 -10.58
C TYR A 14 2.81 -13.24 -11.27
N ALA A 15 3.31 -13.78 -12.38
CA ALA A 15 2.72 -14.93 -13.04
C ALA A 15 2.64 -16.12 -12.08
N GLY A 16 1.44 -16.70 -11.91
CA GLY A 16 1.19 -17.76 -10.93
C GLY A 16 1.17 -17.31 -9.45
N GLY A 17 1.43 -16.04 -9.17
CA GLY A 17 1.46 -15.49 -7.81
C GLY A 17 0.08 -15.06 -7.30
N PRO A 18 -0.07 -14.88 -5.97
CA PRO A 18 -1.32 -14.42 -5.37
C PRO A 18 -1.66 -13.00 -5.84
N LYS A 19 -2.95 -12.76 -6.11
CA LYS A 19 -3.44 -11.41 -6.41
C LYS A 19 -3.51 -10.59 -5.14
N ALA A 20 -3.07 -9.34 -5.21
CA ALA A 20 -3.10 -8.40 -4.10
C ALA A 20 -3.33 -6.98 -4.59
N ARG A 21 -3.99 -6.15 -3.79
CA ARG A 21 -4.07 -4.71 -4.01
C ARG A 21 -2.67 -4.11 -3.93
N VAL A 22 -2.40 -3.13 -4.77
CA VAL A 22 -1.10 -2.49 -4.88
C VAL A 22 -1.21 -0.99 -4.79
N TYR A 23 -0.22 -0.39 -4.15
CA TYR A 23 -0.15 1.03 -3.88
C TYR A 23 1.12 1.60 -4.50
N ARG A 24 0.98 2.74 -5.15
CA ARG A 24 2.12 3.49 -5.69
C ARG A 24 2.81 4.22 -4.54
N PHE A 25 4.08 4.55 -4.75
CA PHE A 25 4.79 5.40 -3.82
C PHE A 25 4.08 6.76 -3.71
N PRO A 26 3.89 7.27 -2.48
CA PRO A 26 3.23 8.54 -2.25
C PRO A 26 4.00 9.69 -2.90
N THR A 27 3.30 10.79 -3.21
CA THR A 27 3.92 12.03 -3.69
C THR A 27 4.64 12.75 -2.57
N ASP A 28 4.13 12.64 -1.35
CA ASP A 28 4.73 13.18 -0.14
C ASP A 28 6.16 12.63 0.07
N ALA A 29 7.10 13.56 0.31
CA ALA A 29 8.52 13.24 0.36
C ALA A 29 8.90 12.44 1.60
N ASP A 30 8.25 12.72 2.74
CA ASP A 30 8.54 12.08 4.02
C ASP A 30 8.03 10.64 4.04
N GLN A 31 6.78 10.43 3.63
CA GLN A 31 6.19 9.10 3.50
C GLN A 31 6.93 8.28 2.42
N ARG A 32 7.32 8.90 1.30
CA ARG A 32 8.13 8.23 0.26
C ARG A 32 9.49 7.81 0.82
N ARG A 33 10.13 8.65 1.64
CA ARG A 33 11.40 8.32 2.30
C ARG A 33 11.23 7.18 3.30
N ALA A 34 10.17 7.18 4.10
CA ALA A 34 9.85 6.11 5.02
C ALA A 34 9.67 4.76 4.29
N TRP A 35 8.92 4.75 3.19
CA TRP A 35 8.73 3.54 2.37
C TRP A 35 10.03 3.03 1.76
N LYS A 36 10.88 3.93 1.23
CA LYS A 36 12.19 3.55 0.71
C LYS A 36 13.08 2.92 1.77
N LYS A 37 13.04 3.44 3.02
CA LYS A 37 13.81 2.90 4.14
C LYS A 37 13.30 1.54 4.61
N ALA A 38 11.99 1.30 4.52
CA ALA A 38 11.36 0.04 4.93
C ALA A 38 11.65 -1.11 3.96
N ILE A 39 12.03 -0.82 2.71
CA ILE A 39 12.35 -1.84 1.71
C ILE A 39 13.86 -2.12 1.77
N PRO A 40 14.29 -3.32 2.19
CA PRO A 40 15.71 -3.64 2.38
C PRO A 40 16.40 -3.93 1.04
N ARG A 41 16.51 -2.90 0.20
CA ARG A 41 17.14 -3.00 -1.12
C ARG A 41 18.15 -1.87 -1.30
N LYS A 42 19.41 -2.26 -1.51
CA LYS A 42 20.51 -1.33 -1.77
C LYS A 42 20.23 -0.51 -3.03
N ASP A 43 20.50 0.80 -2.96
CA ASP A 43 20.37 1.74 -4.08
C ASP A 43 18.98 1.76 -4.74
N PHE A 44 17.93 1.50 -3.96
CA PHE A 44 16.57 1.42 -4.47
C PHE A 44 15.96 2.80 -4.72
N SER A 45 15.68 3.08 -5.98
CA SER A 45 14.92 4.25 -6.41
C SER A 45 13.60 3.82 -7.06
N PRO A 46 12.44 4.09 -6.44
CA PRO A 46 11.14 3.73 -7.01
C PRO A 46 10.87 4.54 -8.28
N LYS A 47 10.53 3.84 -9.36
CA LYS A 47 10.11 4.41 -10.65
C LYS A 47 8.59 4.66 -10.66
N LYS A 48 8.08 5.31 -11.72
CA LYS A 48 6.65 5.64 -11.90
C LYS A 48 5.68 4.47 -11.70
N TYR A 49 6.11 3.25 -12.05
CA TYR A 49 5.28 2.03 -11.97
C TYR A 49 5.71 1.10 -10.83
N THR A 50 6.61 1.54 -9.96
CA THR A 50 7.01 0.77 -8.78
C THR A 50 5.89 0.83 -7.75
N VAL A 51 5.43 -0.34 -7.31
CA VAL A 51 4.31 -0.50 -6.39
C VAL A 51 4.62 -1.49 -5.28
N VAL A 52 3.96 -1.32 -4.14
CA VAL A 52 4.04 -2.23 -2.98
C VAL A 52 2.64 -2.82 -2.76
N CYS A 53 2.53 -4.13 -2.50
CA CYS A 53 1.23 -4.75 -2.24
C CYS A 53 0.75 -4.56 -0.80
N GLU A 54 -0.56 -4.72 -0.59
CA GLU A 54 -1.22 -4.53 0.71
C GLU A 54 -0.64 -5.36 1.86
N LYS A 55 0.01 -6.49 1.54
CA LYS A 55 0.64 -7.38 2.53
C LYS A 55 1.80 -6.75 3.32
N HIS A 56 2.32 -5.62 2.85
CA HIS A 56 3.42 -4.89 3.50
C HIS A 56 2.95 -3.70 4.34
N PHE A 57 1.64 -3.57 4.53
CA PHE A 57 1.02 -2.55 5.36
C PHE A 57 0.26 -3.22 6.49
N LEU A 58 0.23 -2.56 7.64
CA LEU A 58 -0.65 -2.94 8.72
C LEU A 58 -2.07 -2.48 8.38
N PRO A 59 -3.11 -3.16 8.88
CA PRO A 59 -4.49 -2.70 8.72
C PRO A 59 -4.70 -1.27 9.22
N SER A 60 -3.96 -0.86 10.25
CA SER A 60 -3.96 0.49 10.82
C SER A 60 -3.36 1.56 9.91
N ASP A 61 -2.56 1.18 8.91
CA ASP A 61 -2.00 2.12 7.92
C ASP A 61 -3.06 2.57 6.92
N PHE A 62 -4.21 1.87 6.85
CA PHE A 62 -5.32 2.22 5.99
C PHE A 62 -6.36 3.01 6.76
N ALA A 63 -6.63 4.23 6.31
CA ALA A 63 -7.75 5.03 6.79
C ALA A 63 -9.06 4.36 6.36
N THR A 64 -9.65 3.55 7.23
CA THR A 64 -10.99 2.97 7.04
C THR A 64 -12.00 3.99 7.56
N THR A 65 -12.25 5.05 6.79
CA THR A 65 -13.29 6.02 7.14
C THR A 65 -14.67 5.43 6.82
N SER A 66 -15.21 4.58 7.69
CA SER A 66 -16.64 4.20 7.62
C SER A 66 -17.47 5.08 8.54
N THR A 67 -17.41 6.41 8.36
CA THR A 67 -18.35 7.30 9.04
C THR A 67 -19.60 7.43 8.19
N TYR A 68 -20.55 6.52 8.39
CA TYR A 68 -21.91 6.68 7.91
C TYR A 68 -22.65 7.55 8.95
N ARG A 69 -22.91 8.82 8.61
CA ARG A 69 -23.76 9.70 9.42
C ARG A 69 -25.19 9.55 8.93
N ASP A 70 -25.98 8.78 9.68
CA ASP A 70 -27.42 8.73 9.50
C ASP A 70 -28.06 9.87 10.31
N GLU A 71 -28.46 10.95 9.65
CA GLU A 71 -28.99 12.16 10.28
C GLU A 71 -30.35 11.95 10.96
N LYS A 72 -30.94 10.74 10.84
CA LYS A 72 -32.27 10.42 11.37
C LYS A 72 -32.28 9.59 12.65
N THR A 73 -31.17 8.98 13.08
CA THR A 73 -31.20 8.04 14.23
C THR A 73 -30.14 8.27 15.30
N GLY A 74 -29.25 9.25 15.17
CA GLY A 74 -28.41 9.73 16.28
C GLY A 74 -27.58 8.67 17.00
N THR A 75 -27.33 7.51 16.39
CA THR A 75 -26.56 6.42 17.01
C THR A 75 -25.24 6.29 16.27
N THR A 76 -24.14 6.47 17.00
CA THR A 76 -22.76 6.34 16.49
C THR A 76 -22.22 5.02 17.05
N THR A 77 -21.90 4.06 16.18
CA THR A 77 -21.26 2.79 16.57
C THR A 77 -19.75 2.90 16.49
#